data_AF-A0A125SIF5-F1
#
_entry.id   AF-A0A125SIF5-F1
#
_cell.length_a   1.000
_cell.length_b   1.000
_cell.length_c   1.000
_cell.angle_alpha   90.00
_cell.angle_beta   90.00
_cell.angle_gamma   90.00
#
_symmetry.space_group_name_H-M   'P 1'
#
loop_
_entity.id
_entity.type
_entity.pdbx_description
1 polymer ?
#
loop_
_entity_poly.entity_id
_entity_poly.type
_entity_poly.pdbx_seq_one_letter_code
_entity_poly.pdbx_strand_id
1 'polypeptide(L)'
;MNTSSSITRQPTNTIIPHWLIEKIQRTNYALTDFMQIALADHDALKNVLAVTMPEMMEFRKQASPMATLMNMPFVALAPVLDDSRDWKSIIEGPTPSAKVNQLSAEMPLVDRVTARDIFHYNKDYLQLLKDVLHMSLVAVPLLGISFELAAYLKSMPIGQLETAISPIKFPLFRWRFNTKSFWDEYSSNGLTEESVAHYIMQTAPVRAGDLPYQAIWTSLRIDRALKEFYARSMMQQGCRASTATNLFDLNQGKARLIYKEYHGVKSPSGNNASSLTWYVDQGVRRLQATVYTWLYRSALASDGNIPEALIASNDLMAKMFGKNSVISPDRGNHLTRRMARDSLLRMAPCRSCGTHYILSNGEGKIELEQNFACPGCALLLTSKGQSSKRKVKL
;
A
#
# COMPACT_ATOMS: atom_id res chain seq x y z
N MET A 1 -27.55 -24.28 -25.08
CA MET A 1 -27.40 -24.48 -23.62
C MET A 1 -25.91 -24.63 -23.33
N ASN A 2 -25.24 -23.54 -22.95
CA ASN A 2 -23.82 -23.55 -22.59
C ASN A 2 -23.71 -23.59 -21.07
N THR A 3 -23.32 -24.74 -20.53
CA THR A 3 -22.92 -24.88 -19.14
C THR A 3 -21.56 -24.22 -18.95
N SER A 4 -21.58 -23.01 -18.40
CA SER A 4 -20.39 -22.31 -17.91
C SER A 4 -19.73 -23.14 -16.81
N SER A 5 -18.55 -23.69 -17.08
CA SER A 5 -17.65 -24.22 -16.08
C SER A 5 -17.24 -23.10 -15.13
N SER A 6 -17.82 -23.08 -13.92
CA SER A 6 -17.36 -22.21 -12.84
C SER A 6 -15.99 -22.69 -12.40
N ILE A 7 -14.93 -22.10 -12.98
CA ILE A 7 -13.58 -22.23 -12.45
C ILE A 7 -13.65 -21.67 -11.02
N THR A 8 -13.55 -22.55 -10.02
CA THR A 8 -13.37 -22.18 -8.63
C THR A 8 -12.08 -21.37 -8.51
N ARG A 9 -12.19 -20.04 -8.56
CA ARG A 9 -11.09 -19.12 -8.25
C ARG A 9 -10.69 -19.41 -6.81
N GLN A 10 -9.58 -20.13 -6.61
CA GLN A 10 -8.98 -20.18 -5.29
C GLN A 10 -8.62 -18.74 -4.90
N PRO A 11 -8.90 -18.29 -3.67
CA PRO A 11 -8.51 -16.99 -3.17
C PRO A 11 -6.99 -16.96 -2.91
N THR A 12 -6.23 -17.12 -3.98
CA THR A 12 -4.78 -16.89 -4.02
C THR A 12 -4.59 -15.38 -4.06
N ASN A 13 -3.70 -14.85 -3.22
CA ASN A 13 -3.21 -13.45 -3.21
C ASN A 13 -3.92 -12.46 -2.26
N THR A 14 -4.81 -12.93 -1.36
CA THR A 14 -5.40 -12.06 -0.33
C THR A 14 -4.52 -11.85 0.89
N ILE A 15 -3.59 -12.77 1.17
CA ILE A 15 -2.64 -12.66 2.27
C ILE A 15 -1.25 -12.58 1.64
N ILE A 16 -0.50 -11.55 2.00
CA ILE A 16 0.86 -11.36 1.51
C ILE A 16 1.79 -12.30 2.29
N PRO A 17 2.48 -13.24 1.62
CA PRO A 17 3.41 -14.14 2.30
C PRO A 17 4.57 -13.38 2.96
N HIS A 18 5.05 -13.89 4.09
CA HIS A 18 6.14 -13.23 4.84
C HIS A 18 7.40 -13.04 3.99
N TRP A 19 7.77 -14.06 3.22
CA TRP A 19 8.95 -13.99 2.35
C TRP A 19 8.84 -12.91 1.27
N LEU A 20 7.62 -12.56 0.80
CA LEU A 20 7.44 -11.49 -0.18
C LEU A 20 7.66 -10.12 0.47
N ILE A 21 7.27 -9.95 1.73
CA ILE A 21 7.60 -8.75 2.52
C ILE A 21 9.11 -8.65 2.73
N GLU A 22 9.77 -9.73 3.15
CA GLU A 22 11.23 -9.74 3.27
C GLU A 22 11.90 -9.39 1.94
N LYS A 23 11.38 -9.90 0.82
CA LYS A 23 11.90 -9.57 -0.51
C LYS A 23 11.76 -8.08 -0.83
N ILE A 24 10.62 -7.45 -0.53
CA ILE A 24 10.42 -6.01 -0.67
C ILE A 24 11.45 -5.25 0.18
N GLN A 25 11.59 -5.61 1.45
CA GLN A 25 12.50 -4.96 2.39
C GLN A 25 13.96 -5.07 1.94
N ARG A 26 14.41 -6.28 1.57
CA ARG A 26 15.77 -6.50 1.04
C ARG A 26 16.03 -5.70 -0.23
N THR A 27 15.04 -5.65 -1.13
CA THR A 27 15.16 -4.87 -2.37
C THR A 27 15.23 -3.38 -2.08
N ASN A 28 14.43 -2.86 -1.13
CA ASN A 28 14.53 -1.48 -0.68
C ASN A 28 15.98 -1.17 -0.24
N TYR A 29 16.54 -1.96 0.68
CA TYR A 29 17.91 -1.76 1.13
C TYR A 29 18.93 -1.84 -0.02
N ALA A 30 18.90 -2.93 -0.81
CA ALA A 30 19.87 -3.14 -1.89
C ALA A 30 19.87 -2.01 -2.94
N LEU A 31 18.69 -1.56 -3.37
CA LEU A 31 18.57 -0.50 -4.36
C LEU A 31 18.98 0.86 -3.80
N THR A 32 18.67 1.15 -2.53
CA THR A 32 19.12 2.39 -1.86
C THR A 32 20.63 2.39 -1.62
N ASP A 33 21.23 1.26 -1.31
CA ASP A 33 22.69 1.08 -1.21
C ASP A 33 23.36 1.37 -2.56
N PHE A 34 22.84 0.80 -3.64
CA PHE A 34 23.30 1.09 -4.99
C PHE A 34 23.19 2.57 -5.34
N MET A 35 22.05 3.21 -5.04
CA MET A 35 21.86 4.64 -5.32
C MET A 35 22.93 5.51 -4.65
N GLN A 36 23.28 5.20 -3.41
CA GLN A 36 24.33 5.92 -2.68
C GLN A 36 25.70 5.75 -3.35
N ILE A 37 26.09 4.51 -3.68
CA ILE A 37 27.37 4.23 -4.33
C ILE A 37 27.44 4.94 -5.68
N ALA A 38 26.39 4.80 -6.50
CA ALA A 38 26.34 5.40 -7.82
C ALA A 38 26.38 6.93 -7.77
N LEU A 39 25.73 7.56 -6.79
CA LEU A 39 25.78 9.03 -6.61
C LEU A 39 27.11 9.53 -6.09
N ALA A 40 27.86 8.72 -5.34
CA ALA A 40 29.20 9.08 -4.87
C ALA A 40 30.18 9.22 -6.04
N ASP A 41 30.09 8.32 -7.02
CA ASP A 41 30.96 8.29 -8.19
C ASP A 41 30.43 9.16 -9.34
N HIS A 42 29.11 9.37 -9.41
CA HIS A 42 28.43 10.06 -10.50
C HIS A 42 27.27 10.95 -10.02
N ASP A 43 27.57 12.17 -9.52
CA ASP A 43 26.57 13.12 -9.01
C ASP A 43 25.44 13.45 -10.00
N ALA A 44 25.73 13.44 -11.31
CA ALA A 44 24.73 13.69 -12.35
C ALA A 44 23.56 12.68 -12.35
N LEU A 45 23.74 11.49 -11.77
CA LEU A 45 22.67 10.50 -11.62
C LEU A 45 21.51 10.98 -10.74
N LYS A 46 21.67 12.07 -9.97
CA LYS A 46 20.59 12.67 -9.17
C LYS A 46 19.36 13.05 -10.00
N ASN A 47 19.55 13.38 -11.28
CA ASN A 47 18.45 13.73 -12.19
C ASN A 47 17.55 12.52 -12.48
N VAL A 48 18.14 11.34 -12.63
CA VAL A 48 17.42 10.08 -12.88
C VAL A 48 16.89 9.47 -11.58
N LEU A 49 17.73 9.44 -10.54
CA LEU A 49 17.42 8.83 -9.25
C LEU A 49 16.53 9.68 -8.35
N ALA A 50 16.30 10.95 -8.71
CA ALA A 50 15.46 11.90 -7.97
C ALA A 50 15.84 12.07 -6.49
N VAL A 51 17.13 11.92 -6.18
CA VAL A 51 17.72 12.15 -4.85
C VAL A 51 19.18 12.56 -5.01
N THR A 52 19.66 13.38 -4.09
CA THR A 52 21.03 13.90 -4.06
C THR A 52 21.92 13.10 -3.11
N MET A 53 23.23 13.18 -3.30
CA MET A 53 24.19 12.53 -2.39
C MET A 53 24.05 13.01 -0.92
N PRO A 54 23.89 14.32 -0.62
CA PRO A 54 23.66 14.78 0.76
C PRO A 54 22.39 14.19 1.39
N GLU A 55 21.30 14.09 0.64
CA GLU A 55 20.07 13.45 1.12
C GLU A 55 20.27 11.97 1.43
N MET A 56 21.02 11.24 0.58
CA MET A 56 21.35 9.84 0.82
C MET A 56 22.28 9.65 2.03
N MET A 57 23.21 10.56 2.26
CA MET A 57 24.06 10.55 3.45
C MET A 57 23.25 10.79 4.72
N GLU A 58 22.34 11.77 4.72
CA GLU A 58 21.43 12.01 5.86
C GLU A 58 20.50 10.80 6.07
N PHE A 59 20.01 10.20 4.98
CA PHE A 59 19.22 8.97 5.02
C PHE A 59 19.95 7.86 5.81
N ARG A 60 21.22 7.63 5.50
CA ARG A 60 22.03 6.60 6.18
C ARG A 60 22.40 6.92 7.62
N LYS A 61 22.55 8.19 7.94
CA LYS A 61 22.93 8.63 9.29
C LYS A 61 21.87 8.29 10.33
N GLN A 62 20.59 8.32 9.94
CA GLN A 62 19.45 8.12 10.83
C GLN A 62 18.96 6.66 10.79
N ALA A 63 19.55 5.80 11.64
CA ALA A 63 19.22 4.37 11.64
C ALA A 63 17.75 4.06 11.99
N SER A 64 17.14 4.80 12.94
CA SER A 64 15.77 4.54 13.39
C SER A 64 14.72 4.89 12.32
N PRO A 65 14.70 6.12 11.74
CA PRO A 65 13.79 6.46 10.65
C PRO A 65 14.00 5.61 9.40
N MET A 66 15.26 5.26 9.08
CA MET A 66 15.59 4.32 8.01
C MET A 66 14.92 2.97 8.26
N ALA A 67 15.06 2.41 9.46
CA ALA A 67 14.44 1.14 9.81
C ALA A 67 12.90 1.22 9.75
N THR A 68 12.29 2.32 10.20
CA THR A 68 10.84 2.52 10.09
C THR A 68 10.38 2.52 8.64
N LEU A 69 11.07 3.25 7.75
CA LEU A 69 10.68 3.33 6.33
C LEU A 69 10.97 2.02 5.58
N MET A 70 12.18 1.48 5.71
CA MET A 70 12.66 0.38 4.87
C MET A 70 12.03 -0.97 5.23
N ASN A 71 11.57 -1.11 6.48
CA ASN A 71 10.85 -2.30 6.94
C ASN A 71 9.35 -2.24 6.68
N MET A 72 8.82 -1.15 6.12
CA MET A 72 7.44 -1.12 5.67
C MET A 72 7.22 -2.12 4.53
N PRO A 73 6.00 -2.68 4.38
CA PRO A 73 5.69 -3.65 3.34
C PRO A 73 5.62 -3.03 1.93
N PHE A 74 6.04 -1.79 1.73
CA PHE A 74 5.95 -1.05 0.48
C PHE A 74 7.33 -0.86 -0.15
N VAL A 75 7.34 -0.75 -1.48
CA VAL A 75 8.55 -0.35 -2.20
C VAL A 75 8.78 1.14 -1.94
N ALA A 76 9.96 1.45 -1.38
CA ALA A 76 10.39 2.81 -1.04
C ALA A 76 10.82 3.62 -2.28
N LEU A 77 10.84 2.97 -3.44
CA LEU A 77 11.25 3.51 -4.72
C LEU A 77 10.07 3.51 -5.69
N ALA A 78 10.04 4.51 -6.57
CA ALA A 78 9.04 4.63 -7.62
C ALA A 78 9.64 4.17 -8.96
N PRO A 79 8.84 3.64 -9.89
CA PRO A 79 9.33 3.37 -11.23
C PRO A 79 9.71 4.67 -11.92
N VAL A 80 10.82 4.65 -12.64
CA VAL A 80 11.18 5.75 -13.54
C VAL A 80 10.24 5.74 -14.75
N LEU A 81 9.90 4.56 -15.26
CA LEU A 81 8.90 4.36 -16.33
C LEU A 81 7.54 4.05 -15.69
N ASP A 82 6.78 5.10 -15.39
CA ASP A 82 5.50 5.07 -14.67
C ASP A 82 4.27 4.94 -15.59
N ASP A 83 4.45 5.03 -16.91
CA ASP A 83 3.41 4.88 -17.92
C ASP A 83 3.58 3.56 -18.71
N SER A 84 2.47 2.85 -18.92
CA SER A 84 2.43 1.65 -19.77
C SER A 84 2.93 1.91 -21.19
N ARG A 85 2.75 3.12 -21.72
CA ARG A 85 3.18 3.54 -23.06
C ARG A 85 4.70 3.56 -23.21
N ASP A 86 5.42 3.91 -22.15
CA ASP A 86 6.89 3.88 -22.17
C ASP A 86 7.38 2.44 -22.33
N TRP A 87 6.80 1.51 -21.59
CA TRP A 87 7.13 0.10 -21.70
C TRP A 87 6.76 -0.50 -23.05
N LYS A 88 5.61 -0.13 -23.62
CA LYS A 88 5.23 -0.51 -25.00
C LYS A 88 6.26 -0.03 -26.01
N SER A 89 6.75 1.21 -25.86
CA SER A 89 7.76 1.76 -26.79
C SER A 89 9.08 0.99 -26.78
N ILE A 90 9.46 0.42 -25.63
CA ILE A 90 10.70 -0.35 -25.48
C ILE A 90 10.53 -1.78 -25.99
N ILE A 91 9.37 -2.39 -25.78
CA ILE A 91 9.12 -3.80 -26.13
C ILE A 91 8.67 -3.95 -27.60
N GLU A 92 7.71 -3.14 -28.02
CA GLU A 92 6.96 -3.30 -29.27
C GLU A 92 7.30 -2.21 -30.30
N GLY A 93 7.86 -1.09 -29.84
CA GLY A 93 8.02 0.13 -30.64
C GLY A 93 9.31 0.17 -31.46
N PRO A 94 9.28 0.70 -32.70
CA PRO A 94 10.50 0.97 -33.47
C PRO A 94 11.28 2.18 -32.93
N THR A 95 10.62 3.05 -32.14
CA THR A 95 11.20 4.29 -31.60
C THR A 95 10.89 4.43 -30.10
N PRO A 96 11.88 4.75 -29.26
CA PRO A 96 11.66 4.98 -27.84
C PRO A 96 10.75 6.18 -27.57
N SER A 97 10.00 6.14 -26.45
CA SER A 97 9.18 7.25 -26.01
C SER A 97 10.01 8.50 -25.67
N ALA A 98 9.35 9.66 -25.62
CA ALA A 98 9.99 10.92 -25.22
C ALA A 98 10.67 10.81 -23.83
N LYS A 99 10.04 10.09 -22.90
CA LYS A 99 10.59 9.87 -21.56
C LYS A 99 11.85 9.01 -21.58
N VAL A 100 11.86 7.93 -22.37
CA VAL A 100 13.04 7.07 -22.54
C VAL A 100 14.20 7.85 -23.17
N ASN A 101 13.92 8.70 -24.16
CA ASN A 101 14.93 9.55 -24.79
C ASN A 101 15.48 10.58 -23.79
N GLN A 102 14.61 11.21 -23.01
CA GLN A 102 15.01 12.15 -21.95
C GLN A 102 15.94 11.47 -20.93
N LEU A 103 15.55 10.32 -20.39
CA LEU A 103 16.33 9.59 -19.40
C LEU A 103 17.68 9.15 -19.95
N SER A 104 17.71 8.71 -21.21
CA SER A 104 18.95 8.34 -21.89
C SER A 104 19.88 9.54 -22.07
N ALA A 105 19.35 10.74 -22.28
CA ALA A 105 20.12 11.97 -22.39
C ALA A 105 20.60 12.51 -21.03
N GLU A 106 19.85 12.27 -19.95
CA GLU A 106 20.22 12.64 -18.58
C GLU A 106 21.28 11.70 -17.96
N MET A 107 21.50 10.52 -18.55
CA MET A 107 22.51 9.58 -18.08
C MET A 107 23.93 10.09 -18.31
N PRO A 108 24.77 10.18 -17.25
CA PRO A 108 26.18 10.46 -17.42
C PRO A 108 26.91 9.26 -18.05
N LEU A 109 28.14 9.51 -18.51
CA LEU A 109 29.08 8.43 -18.80
C LEU A 109 29.47 7.73 -17.50
N VAL A 110 29.06 6.47 -17.36
CA VAL A 110 29.38 5.62 -16.22
C VAL A 110 30.43 4.59 -16.59
N ASP A 111 31.18 4.11 -15.59
CA ASP A 111 32.14 3.03 -15.79
C ASP A 111 31.44 1.67 -16.05
N ARG A 112 32.24 0.64 -16.42
CA ARG A 112 31.70 -0.69 -16.76
C ARG A 112 31.09 -1.42 -15.57
N VAL A 113 31.58 -1.19 -14.36
CA VAL A 113 31.07 -1.79 -13.12
C VAL A 113 29.71 -1.18 -12.82
N THR A 114 29.61 0.15 -12.80
CA THR A 114 28.33 0.85 -12.59
C THR A 114 27.30 0.48 -13.66
N ALA A 115 27.69 0.41 -14.93
CA ALA A 115 26.80 -0.03 -16.01
C ALA A 115 26.28 -1.46 -15.82
N ARG A 116 27.15 -2.38 -15.39
CA ARG A 116 26.77 -3.77 -15.07
C ARG A 116 25.81 -3.82 -13.88
N ASP A 117 26.07 -3.03 -12.85
CA ASP A 117 25.25 -3.02 -11.64
C ASP A 117 23.86 -2.43 -11.91
N ILE A 118 23.75 -1.37 -12.73
CA ILE A 118 22.47 -0.85 -13.23
C ILE A 118 21.65 -1.97 -13.88
N PHE A 119 22.26 -2.77 -14.76
CA PHE A 119 21.57 -3.87 -15.43
C PHE A 119 21.05 -4.92 -14.43
N HIS A 120 21.89 -5.35 -13.48
CA HIS A 120 21.48 -6.34 -12.47
C HIS A 120 20.37 -5.83 -11.56
N TYR A 121 20.50 -4.61 -11.04
CA TYR A 121 19.47 -4.03 -10.17
C TYR A 121 18.17 -3.73 -10.91
N ASN A 122 18.22 -3.40 -12.20
CA ASN A 122 17.03 -3.30 -13.05
C ASN A 122 16.30 -4.64 -13.17
N LYS A 123 17.04 -5.73 -13.35
CA LYS A 123 16.48 -7.09 -13.40
C LYS A 123 15.84 -7.49 -12.06
N ASP A 124 16.54 -7.23 -10.95
CA ASP A 124 16.02 -7.54 -9.60
C ASP A 124 14.77 -6.73 -9.27
N TYR A 125 14.76 -5.44 -9.61
CA TYR A 125 13.59 -4.57 -9.46
C TYR A 125 12.41 -5.10 -10.28
N LEU A 126 12.62 -5.45 -11.55
CA LEU A 126 11.58 -6.02 -12.41
C LEU A 126 11.01 -7.33 -11.85
N GLN A 127 11.88 -8.22 -11.36
CA GLN A 127 11.45 -9.48 -10.76
C GLN A 127 10.59 -9.21 -9.52
N LEU A 128 10.96 -8.24 -8.68
CA LEU A 128 10.13 -7.83 -7.54
C LEU A 128 8.76 -7.33 -8.00
N LEU A 129 8.69 -6.45 -9.01
CA LEU A 129 7.42 -5.94 -9.54
C LEU A 129 6.51 -7.11 -9.96
N LYS A 130 7.06 -8.07 -10.70
CA LYS A 130 6.29 -9.23 -11.20
C LYS A 130 5.80 -10.14 -10.09
N ASP A 131 6.64 -10.43 -9.10
CA ASP A 131 6.24 -11.26 -7.97
C ASP A 131 5.09 -10.60 -7.19
N VAL A 132 5.22 -9.30 -6.88
CA VAL A 132 4.17 -8.57 -6.15
C VAL A 132 2.87 -8.49 -6.96
N LEU A 133 2.94 -8.22 -8.27
CA LEU A 133 1.77 -8.16 -9.17
C LEU A 133 1.00 -9.48 -9.28
N HIS A 134 1.71 -10.61 -9.19
CA HIS A 134 1.12 -11.94 -9.30
C HIS A 134 0.69 -12.52 -7.96
N MET A 135 1.22 -12.02 -6.84
CA MET A 135 1.00 -12.59 -5.51
C MET A 135 0.23 -11.71 -4.54
N SER A 136 -0.08 -10.46 -4.90
CA SER A 136 -0.81 -9.53 -4.03
C SER A 136 -2.00 -8.89 -4.74
N LEU A 137 -3.17 -8.95 -4.10
CA LEU A 137 -4.36 -8.23 -4.54
C LEU A 137 -4.23 -6.70 -4.37
N VAL A 138 -3.35 -6.24 -3.49
CA VAL A 138 -3.06 -4.82 -3.24
C VAL A 138 -1.71 -4.40 -3.84
N ALA A 139 -1.27 -5.08 -4.91
CA ALA A 139 0.04 -4.84 -5.54
C ALA A 139 0.27 -3.37 -5.94
N VAL A 140 -0.75 -2.70 -6.47
CA VAL A 140 -0.68 -1.31 -6.93
C VAL A 140 -0.23 -0.35 -5.81
N PRO A 141 -0.92 -0.32 -4.64
CA PRO A 141 -0.41 0.38 -3.45
C PRO A 141 1.02 0.01 -3.05
N LEU A 142 1.35 -1.29 -2.98
CA LEU A 142 2.66 -1.78 -2.52
C LEU A 142 3.81 -1.29 -3.40
N LEU A 143 3.60 -1.31 -4.72
CA LEU A 143 4.61 -0.94 -5.72
C LEU A 143 4.64 0.57 -6.02
N GLY A 144 3.58 1.31 -5.68
CA GLY A 144 3.49 2.74 -6.02
C GLY A 144 3.32 3.00 -7.51
N ILE A 145 2.53 2.17 -8.21
CA ILE A 145 2.31 2.25 -9.67
C ILE A 145 0.83 2.47 -10.00
N SER A 146 0.50 2.81 -11.26
CA SER A 146 -0.90 2.93 -11.71
C SER A 146 -1.51 1.55 -12.01
N PHE A 147 -2.85 1.44 -12.03
CA PHE A 147 -3.51 0.21 -12.45
C PHE A 147 -3.23 -0.15 -13.91
N GLU A 148 -3.10 0.84 -14.78
CA GLU A 148 -2.79 0.66 -16.20
C GLU A 148 -1.41 0.05 -16.38
N LEU A 149 -0.40 0.59 -15.68
CA LEU A 149 0.95 0.04 -15.69
C LEU A 149 0.97 -1.37 -15.06
N ALA A 150 0.28 -1.57 -13.95
CA ALA A 150 0.19 -2.87 -13.29
C ALA A 150 -0.41 -3.93 -14.22
N ALA A 151 -1.53 -3.63 -14.88
CA ALA A 151 -2.19 -4.53 -15.82
C ALA A 151 -1.27 -4.87 -17.00
N TYR A 152 -0.59 -3.85 -17.57
CA TYR A 152 0.35 -4.04 -18.66
C TYR A 152 1.53 -4.95 -18.25
N LEU A 153 2.26 -4.59 -17.19
CA LEU A 153 3.41 -5.37 -16.71
C LEU A 153 3.00 -6.78 -16.31
N LYS A 154 1.80 -6.97 -15.73
CA LYS A 154 1.28 -8.29 -15.36
C LYS A 154 1.06 -9.17 -16.58
N SER A 155 0.55 -8.62 -17.69
CA SER A 155 0.29 -9.34 -18.94
C SER A 155 1.55 -9.82 -19.67
N MET A 156 2.67 -9.12 -19.49
CA MET A 156 3.91 -9.43 -20.19
C MET A 156 4.66 -10.64 -19.57
N PRO A 157 5.20 -11.57 -20.38
CA PRO A 157 6.14 -12.59 -19.88
C PRO A 157 7.43 -11.96 -19.33
N ILE A 158 7.96 -12.50 -18.23
CA ILE A 158 9.19 -11.96 -17.61
C ILE A 158 10.38 -11.94 -18.58
N GLY A 159 10.55 -12.99 -19.40
CA GLY A 159 11.65 -13.05 -20.37
C GLY A 159 11.59 -11.95 -21.44
N GLN A 160 10.39 -11.50 -21.82
CA GLN A 160 10.25 -10.37 -22.74
C GLN A 160 10.63 -9.05 -22.08
N LEU A 161 10.25 -8.85 -20.81
CA LEU A 161 10.66 -7.69 -20.03
C LEU A 161 12.18 -7.66 -19.83
N GLU A 162 12.80 -8.80 -19.49
CA GLU A 162 14.26 -8.91 -19.33
C GLU A 162 15.01 -8.60 -20.63
N THR A 163 14.51 -9.06 -21.77
CA THR A 163 15.09 -8.75 -23.09
C THR A 163 14.97 -7.26 -23.39
N ALA A 164 13.80 -6.67 -23.12
CA ALA A 164 13.51 -5.27 -23.36
C ALA A 164 14.37 -4.31 -22.52
N ILE A 165 14.80 -4.72 -21.32
CA ILE A 165 15.67 -3.88 -20.48
C ILE A 165 17.16 -4.03 -20.79
N SER A 166 17.58 -5.03 -21.58
CA SER A 166 18.99 -5.22 -21.96
C SER A 166 19.65 -3.99 -22.60
N PRO A 167 18.99 -3.22 -23.50
CA PRO A 167 19.56 -1.99 -24.05
C PRO A 167 19.44 -0.77 -23.12
N ILE A 168 18.70 -0.87 -22.01
CA ILE A 168 18.47 0.25 -21.09
C ILE A 168 19.70 0.47 -20.21
N LYS A 169 20.24 1.69 -20.26
CA LYS A 169 21.46 2.08 -19.51
C LYS A 169 21.18 2.90 -18.26
N PHE A 170 19.91 3.23 -17.98
CA PHE A 170 19.51 3.98 -16.79
C PHE A 170 18.82 3.08 -15.75
N PRO A 171 18.87 3.43 -14.45
CA PRO A 171 18.06 2.77 -13.42
C PRO A 171 16.55 2.88 -13.70
N LEU A 172 15.82 1.78 -13.53
CA LEU A 172 14.35 1.73 -13.71
C LEU A 172 13.58 2.14 -12.46
N PHE A 173 14.30 2.49 -11.40
CA PHE A 173 13.80 2.90 -10.11
C PHE A 173 14.42 4.25 -9.73
N ARG A 174 13.66 5.03 -8.96
CA ARG A 174 14.10 6.31 -8.40
C ARG A 174 13.54 6.51 -7.01
N TRP A 175 14.12 7.42 -6.26
CA TRP A 175 13.65 7.78 -4.93
C TRP A 175 12.21 8.30 -4.99
N ARG A 176 11.37 7.80 -4.08
CA ARG A 176 9.94 8.09 -4.06
C ARG A 176 9.59 9.37 -3.30
N PHE A 177 10.36 9.72 -2.26
CA PHE A 177 9.99 10.73 -1.27
C PHE A 177 10.80 12.01 -1.43
N ASN A 178 10.38 12.87 -2.37
CA ASN A 178 11.12 14.08 -2.75
C ASN A 178 10.54 15.38 -2.15
N THR A 179 9.67 15.29 -1.14
CA THR A 179 9.06 16.47 -0.53
C THR A 179 9.94 17.01 0.60
N LYS A 180 10.02 18.34 0.72
CA LYS A 180 10.76 18.98 1.82
C LYS A 180 10.25 18.51 3.19
N SER A 181 8.93 18.39 3.35
CA SER A 181 8.31 17.93 4.60
C SER A 181 8.78 16.53 5.01
N PHE A 182 8.96 15.62 4.06
CA PHE A 182 9.53 14.30 4.34
C PHE A 182 10.93 14.41 4.92
N TRP A 183 11.82 15.17 4.27
CA TRP A 183 13.20 15.33 4.72
C TRP A 183 13.32 16.05 6.07
N ASP A 184 12.48 17.06 6.33
CA ASP A 184 12.44 17.77 7.62
C ASP A 184 12.03 16.81 8.76
N GLU A 185 11.01 15.97 8.53
CA GLU A 185 10.54 14.98 9.52
C GLU A 185 11.52 13.80 9.69
N TYR A 186 12.14 13.37 8.60
CA TYR A 186 13.16 12.32 8.62
C TYR A 186 14.40 12.77 9.42
N SER A 187 14.93 13.94 9.11
CA SER A 187 16.16 14.48 9.72
C SER A 187 15.96 14.83 11.21
N SER A 188 14.73 15.11 11.63
CA SER A 188 14.37 15.34 13.03
C SER A 188 14.10 14.05 13.82
N ASN A 189 14.30 12.87 13.21
CA ASN A 189 13.99 11.57 13.81
C ASN A 189 12.52 11.45 14.24
N GLY A 190 11.61 12.17 13.55
CA GLY A 190 10.20 12.27 13.87
C GLY A 190 9.32 11.27 13.11
N LEU A 191 9.89 10.47 12.22
CA LEU A 191 9.17 9.60 11.29
C LEU A 191 8.50 8.42 12.01
N THR A 192 7.17 8.46 12.10
CA THR A 192 6.32 7.36 12.61
C THR A 192 5.78 6.49 11.48
N GLU A 193 5.26 5.31 11.80
CA GLU A 193 4.57 4.45 10.82
C GLU A 193 3.41 5.18 10.14
N GLU A 194 2.71 6.01 10.90
CA GLU A 194 1.67 6.90 10.40
C GLU A 194 2.21 7.94 9.40
N SER A 195 3.30 8.61 9.71
CA SER A 195 3.91 9.57 8.80
C SER A 195 4.40 8.90 7.52
N VAL A 196 5.02 7.73 7.61
CA VAL A 196 5.41 6.95 6.42
C VAL A 196 4.20 6.60 5.56
N ALA A 197 3.11 6.11 6.17
CA ALA A 197 1.88 5.81 5.44
C ALA A 197 1.28 7.04 4.76
N HIS A 198 1.38 8.23 5.38
CA HIS A 198 1.01 9.50 4.75
C HIS A 198 1.83 9.77 3.48
N TYR A 199 3.16 9.69 3.56
CA TYR A 199 4.04 9.96 2.42
C TYR A 199 3.88 8.92 1.31
N ILE A 200 3.62 7.66 1.63
CA ILE A 200 3.30 6.61 0.66
C ILE A 200 2.02 6.97 -0.11
N MET A 201 0.95 7.40 0.58
CA MET A 201 -0.29 7.82 -0.08
C MET A 201 -0.12 9.13 -0.86
N GLN A 202 0.71 10.06 -0.39
CA GLN A 202 0.99 11.32 -1.09
C GLN A 202 1.66 11.08 -2.44
N THR A 203 2.56 10.10 -2.49
CA THR A 203 3.36 9.75 -3.69
C THR A 203 2.69 8.67 -4.54
N ALA A 204 1.56 8.13 -4.13
CA ALA A 204 0.84 7.11 -4.88
C ALA A 204 0.19 7.73 -6.13
N PRO A 205 0.34 7.13 -7.32
CA PRO A 205 -0.31 7.62 -8.53
C PRO A 205 -1.83 7.42 -8.50
N VAL A 206 -2.31 6.48 -7.69
CA VAL A 206 -3.74 6.18 -7.51
C VAL A 206 -4.26 6.88 -6.26
N ARG A 207 -5.14 7.87 -6.47
CA ARG A 207 -5.78 8.61 -5.38
C ARG A 207 -7.00 7.85 -4.85
N ALA A 208 -7.17 7.85 -3.53
CA ALA A 208 -8.24 7.09 -2.89
C ALA A 208 -9.67 7.57 -3.22
N GLY A 209 -9.82 8.81 -3.69
CA GLY A 209 -11.11 9.35 -4.15
C GLY A 209 -11.53 8.87 -5.54
N ASP A 210 -10.57 8.52 -6.39
CA ASP A 210 -10.82 8.10 -7.77
C ASP A 210 -11.17 6.59 -7.85
N LEU A 211 -10.93 5.87 -6.74
CA LEU A 211 -11.19 4.44 -6.63
C LEU A 211 -12.68 4.12 -6.45
N PRO A 212 -13.12 2.90 -6.86
CA PRO A 212 -14.51 2.47 -6.74
C PRO A 212 -15.08 2.69 -5.34
N TYR A 213 -16.22 3.39 -5.26
CA TYR A 213 -16.86 3.73 -3.98
C TYR A 213 -18.15 2.94 -3.70
N GLN A 214 -18.90 2.54 -4.74
CA GLN A 214 -20.12 1.73 -4.60
C GLN A 214 -19.79 0.26 -4.85
N ALA A 215 -19.74 -0.52 -3.79
CA ALA A 215 -19.79 -1.98 -3.89
C ALA A 215 -21.15 -2.45 -3.36
N ILE A 216 -21.80 -3.37 -4.08
CA ILE A 216 -23.12 -3.89 -3.68
C ILE A 216 -22.96 -4.81 -2.47
N TRP A 217 -23.09 -4.26 -1.28
CA TRP A 217 -23.08 -4.99 0.01
C TRP A 217 -24.38 -5.76 0.31
N THR A 218 -25.35 -5.78 -0.60
CA THR A 218 -26.71 -6.30 -0.33
C THR A 218 -26.85 -7.81 -0.56
N SER A 219 -25.95 -8.44 -1.32
CA SER A 219 -25.79 -9.89 -1.29
C SER A 219 -24.42 -10.28 -1.84
N LEU A 220 -23.54 -10.79 -0.96
CA LEU A 220 -22.32 -11.44 -1.39
C LEU A 220 -22.71 -12.76 -2.07
N ARG A 221 -22.89 -12.74 -3.40
CA ARG A 221 -23.15 -13.94 -4.21
C ARG A 221 -21.88 -14.78 -4.27
N ILE A 222 -21.62 -15.50 -3.18
CA ILE A 222 -20.42 -16.31 -2.97
C ILE A 222 -20.87 -17.73 -2.64
N ASP A 223 -20.19 -18.70 -3.24
CA ASP A 223 -20.40 -20.12 -2.95
C ASP A 223 -20.15 -20.44 -1.45
N ARG A 224 -20.86 -21.44 -0.92
CA ARG A 224 -20.80 -21.85 0.48
C ARG A 224 -19.38 -22.20 0.92
N ALA A 225 -18.61 -22.88 0.08
CA ALA A 225 -17.23 -23.25 0.39
C ALA A 225 -16.33 -22.01 0.58
N LEU A 226 -16.46 -21.03 -0.31
CA LEU A 226 -15.73 -19.76 -0.24
C LEU A 226 -16.18 -18.91 0.94
N LYS A 227 -17.48 -18.90 1.29
CA LYS A 227 -17.99 -18.22 2.50
C LYS A 227 -17.31 -18.74 3.76
N GLU A 228 -17.19 -20.06 3.91
CA GLU A 228 -16.52 -20.65 5.08
C GLU A 228 -15.01 -20.32 5.09
N PHE A 229 -14.35 -20.36 3.93
CA PHE A 229 -12.95 -19.95 3.81
C PHE A 229 -12.74 -18.49 4.24
N TYR A 230 -13.48 -17.54 3.65
CA TYR A 230 -13.31 -16.12 3.96
C TYR A 230 -13.64 -15.80 5.41
N ALA A 231 -14.66 -16.44 5.99
CA ALA A 231 -14.98 -16.27 7.39
C ALA A 231 -13.85 -16.76 8.31
N ARG A 232 -13.25 -17.92 7.99
CA ARG A 232 -12.08 -18.43 8.72
C ARG A 232 -10.90 -17.46 8.61
N SER A 233 -10.58 -16.97 7.42
CA SER A 233 -9.50 -16.00 7.21
C SER A 233 -9.73 -14.70 7.99
N MET A 234 -10.94 -14.14 7.96
CA MET A 234 -11.26 -12.94 8.74
C MET A 234 -11.19 -13.21 10.25
N MET A 235 -11.68 -14.35 10.74
CA MET A 235 -11.59 -14.70 12.16
C MET A 235 -10.14 -14.93 12.59
N GLN A 236 -9.29 -15.53 11.75
CA GLN A 236 -7.86 -15.67 12.00
C GLN A 236 -7.18 -14.31 12.14
N GLN A 237 -7.60 -13.30 11.38
CA GLN A 237 -7.14 -11.92 11.52
C GLN A 237 -7.71 -11.18 12.75
N GLY A 238 -8.52 -11.85 13.56
CA GLY A 238 -9.10 -11.32 14.80
C GLY A 238 -10.48 -10.70 14.64
N CYS A 239 -11.15 -10.84 13.49
CA CYS A 239 -12.54 -10.42 13.31
C CYS A 239 -13.47 -11.24 14.23
N ARG A 240 -14.41 -10.57 14.90
CA ARG A 240 -15.34 -11.25 15.81
C ARG A 240 -16.19 -12.29 15.07
N ALA A 241 -16.52 -13.37 15.77
CA ALA A 241 -17.41 -14.40 15.27
C ALA A 241 -18.79 -13.84 14.86
N SER A 242 -19.31 -12.83 15.58
CA SER A 242 -20.58 -12.16 15.24
C SER A 242 -20.51 -11.42 13.91
N THR A 243 -19.43 -10.70 13.64
CA THR A 243 -19.22 -9.97 12.39
C THR A 243 -19.07 -10.94 11.22
N ALA A 244 -18.26 -11.99 11.38
CA ALA A 244 -18.11 -13.04 10.37
C ALA A 244 -19.44 -13.77 10.09
N THR A 245 -20.19 -14.11 11.14
CA THR A 245 -21.52 -14.73 11.02
C THR A 245 -22.47 -13.85 10.22
N ASN A 246 -22.53 -12.56 10.53
CA ASN A 246 -23.41 -11.61 9.85
C ASN A 246 -23.03 -11.37 8.38
N LEU A 247 -21.74 -11.46 8.03
CA LEU A 247 -21.26 -11.21 6.68
C LEU A 247 -21.41 -12.44 5.77
N PHE A 248 -21.20 -13.63 6.32
CA PHE A 248 -21.12 -14.88 5.54
C PHE A 248 -22.29 -15.84 5.78
N ASP A 249 -23.25 -15.49 6.63
CA ASP A 249 -24.41 -16.32 6.97
C ASP A 249 -24.01 -17.69 7.53
N LEU A 250 -23.20 -17.67 8.60
CA LEU A 250 -22.69 -18.88 9.26
C LEU A 250 -23.43 -19.18 10.57
N ASN A 251 -23.36 -20.42 11.03
CA ASN A 251 -23.83 -20.76 12.37
C ASN A 251 -22.94 -20.09 13.44
N GLN A 252 -23.56 -19.30 14.33
CA GLN A 252 -22.87 -18.53 15.37
C GLN A 252 -22.07 -19.41 16.34
N GLY A 253 -22.59 -20.58 16.71
CA GLY A 253 -21.90 -21.54 17.57
C GLY A 253 -20.62 -22.05 16.94
N LYS A 254 -20.70 -22.48 15.67
CA LYS A 254 -19.53 -22.91 14.87
C LYS A 254 -18.49 -21.80 14.76
N ALA A 255 -18.91 -20.56 14.44
CA ALA A 255 -17.99 -19.43 14.32
C ALA A 255 -17.25 -19.12 15.65
N ARG A 256 -17.94 -19.21 16.80
CA ARG A 256 -17.32 -19.01 18.12
C ARG A 256 -16.31 -20.10 18.47
N LEU A 257 -16.57 -21.35 18.08
CA LEU A 257 -15.63 -22.45 18.27
C LEU A 257 -14.37 -22.25 17.43
N ILE A 258 -14.52 -21.92 16.14
CA ILE A 258 -13.39 -21.62 15.24
C ILE A 258 -12.56 -20.45 15.78
N TYR A 259 -13.20 -19.37 16.25
CA TYR A 259 -12.46 -18.25 16.83
C TYR A 259 -11.64 -18.67 18.06
N LYS A 260 -12.22 -19.51 18.94
CA LYS A 260 -11.52 -20.03 20.11
C LYS A 260 -10.35 -20.93 19.73
N GLU A 261 -10.48 -21.70 18.65
CA GLU A 261 -9.40 -22.53 18.11
C GLU A 261 -8.21 -21.68 17.66
N TYR A 262 -8.45 -20.58 16.93
CA TYR A 262 -7.37 -19.71 16.46
C TYR A 262 -6.69 -18.88 17.55
N HIS A 263 -7.45 -18.38 18.53
CA HIS A 263 -6.95 -17.39 19.49
C HIS A 263 -6.83 -17.90 20.93
N GLY A 264 -7.26 -19.13 21.21
CA GLY A 264 -7.30 -19.71 22.57
C GLY A 264 -8.35 -19.09 23.51
N VAL A 265 -9.02 -18.01 23.09
CA VAL A 265 -9.97 -17.24 23.90
C VAL A 265 -11.35 -17.17 23.25
N LYS A 266 -12.40 -16.95 24.05
CA LYS A 266 -13.75 -16.75 23.52
C LYS A 266 -13.79 -15.47 22.67
N SER A 267 -14.53 -15.52 21.55
CA SER A 267 -14.80 -14.32 20.74
C SER A 267 -15.40 -13.22 21.62
N PRO A 268 -14.91 -11.97 21.53
CA PRO A 268 -15.47 -10.84 22.28
C PRO A 268 -16.99 -10.72 22.08
N SER A 269 -17.70 -10.58 23.19
CA SER A 269 -19.14 -10.32 23.23
C SER A 269 -19.39 -8.85 23.56
N GLY A 270 -20.20 -8.16 22.77
CA GLY A 270 -20.55 -6.76 22.99
C GLY A 270 -20.97 -6.06 21.71
N ASN A 271 -21.30 -4.78 21.82
CA ASN A 271 -21.73 -3.98 20.67
C ASN A 271 -20.61 -3.84 19.64
N ASN A 272 -21.00 -3.85 18.36
CA ASN A 272 -20.10 -3.60 17.25
C ASN A 272 -19.83 -2.10 17.12
N ALA A 273 -18.81 -1.75 16.33
CA ALA A 273 -18.53 -0.35 16.01
C ALA A 273 -19.77 0.30 15.37
N SER A 274 -20.13 1.49 15.86
CA SER A 274 -21.34 2.21 15.45
C SER A 274 -21.11 3.69 15.11
N SER A 275 -20.14 4.35 15.75
CA SER A 275 -19.83 5.77 15.53
C SER A 275 -18.94 5.98 14.30
N LEU A 276 -19.38 6.86 13.39
CA LEU A 276 -18.57 7.34 12.26
C LEU A 276 -17.58 8.44 12.66
N THR A 277 -17.94 9.28 13.65
CA THR A 277 -17.06 10.35 14.16
C THR A 277 -15.75 9.80 14.71
N TRP A 278 -15.79 8.61 15.33
CA TRP A 278 -14.61 7.96 15.89
C TRP A 278 -13.43 7.85 14.90
N TYR A 279 -13.71 7.61 13.61
CA TYR A 279 -12.68 7.50 12.58
C TYR A 279 -12.00 8.83 12.28
N VAL A 280 -12.67 9.95 12.50
CA VAL A 280 -12.21 11.28 12.12
C VAL A 280 -11.82 12.17 13.31
N ASP A 281 -12.09 11.73 14.54
CA ASP A 281 -11.86 12.53 15.76
C ASP A 281 -10.37 12.71 16.12
N GLN A 282 -9.51 11.76 15.74
CA GLN A 282 -8.07 11.81 16.01
C GLN A 282 -7.25 11.63 14.74
N GLY A 283 -6.10 12.32 14.64
CA GLY A 283 -5.23 12.28 13.46
C GLY A 283 -4.81 10.87 13.04
N VAL A 284 -4.29 10.09 14.00
CA VAL A 284 -3.88 8.68 13.79
C VAL A 284 -5.05 7.81 13.33
N ARG A 285 -6.22 7.91 13.98
CA ARG A 285 -7.43 7.15 13.58
C ARG A 285 -7.85 7.50 12.17
N ARG A 286 -7.84 8.79 11.82
CA ARG A 286 -8.23 9.29 10.51
C ARG A 286 -7.28 8.82 9.42
N LEU A 287 -5.97 8.85 9.69
CA LEU A 287 -4.99 8.30 8.77
C LEU A 287 -5.18 6.80 8.60
N GLN A 288 -5.19 6.00 9.68
CA GLN A 288 -5.30 4.55 9.54
C GLN A 288 -6.63 4.12 8.89
N ALA A 289 -7.73 4.83 9.18
CA ALA A 289 -9.01 4.64 8.48
C ALA A 289 -8.90 4.97 6.98
N THR A 290 -8.21 6.06 6.65
CA THR A 290 -7.95 6.48 5.26
C THR A 290 -7.12 5.43 4.52
N VAL A 291 -6.03 4.95 5.12
CA VAL A 291 -5.18 3.88 4.57
C VAL A 291 -6.01 2.61 4.36
N TYR A 292 -6.79 2.20 5.36
CA TYR A 292 -7.66 1.03 5.24
C TYR A 292 -8.61 1.15 4.03
N THR A 293 -9.30 2.29 3.89
CA THR A 293 -10.22 2.53 2.79
C THR A 293 -9.49 2.56 1.44
N TRP A 294 -8.32 3.19 1.37
CA TRP A 294 -7.50 3.22 0.15
C TRP A 294 -7.08 1.82 -0.29
N LEU A 295 -6.58 0.99 0.63
CA LEU A 295 -6.21 -0.40 0.37
C LEU A 295 -7.41 -1.25 -0.06
N TYR A 296 -8.53 -1.12 0.65
CA TYR A 296 -9.76 -1.84 0.35
C TYR A 296 -10.27 -1.52 -1.05
N ARG A 297 -10.36 -0.24 -1.40
CA ARG A 297 -10.83 0.16 -2.73
C ARG A 297 -9.81 -0.19 -3.82
N SER A 298 -8.52 -0.21 -3.50
CA SER A 298 -7.48 -0.64 -4.45
C SER A 298 -7.58 -2.14 -4.75
N ALA A 299 -7.90 -2.96 -3.73
CA ALA A 299 -8.15 -4.38 -3.92
C ALA A 299 -9.41 -4.62 -4.77
N LEU A 300 -10.48 -3.86 -4.57
CA LEU A 300 -11.68 -3.92 -5.42
C LEU A 300 -11.38 -3.54 -6.88
N ALA A 301 -10.59 -2.48 -7.10
CA ALA A 301 -10.15 -2.08 -8.43
C ALA A 301 -9.21 -3.11 -9.10
N SER A 302 -8.63 -4.03 -8.32
CA SER A 302 -7.78 -5.12 -8.80
C SER A 302 -8.56 -6.44 -8.98
N ASP A 303 -9.86 -6.34 -9.30
CA ASP A 303 -10.79 -7.47 -9.49
C ASP A 303 -10.99 -8.36 -8.25
N GLY A 304 -10.75 -7.81 -7.06
CA GLY A 304 -11.07 -8.44 -5.79
C GLY A 304 -12.55 -8.29 -5.43
N ASN A 305 -13.15 -9.31 -4.82
CA ASN A 305 -14.46 -9.18 -4.20
C ASN A 305 -14.36 -8.54 -2.80
N ILE A 306 -15.52 -8.20 -2.19
CA ILE A 306 -15.58 -7.53 -0.89
C ILE A 306 -14.80 -8.31 0.21
N PRO A 307 -15.04 -9.62 0.44
CA PRO A 307 -14.24 -10.40 1.38
C PRO A 307 -12.74 -10.39 1.11
N GLU A 308 -12.33 -10.57 -0.15
CA GLU A 308 -10.92 -10.56 -0.53
C GLU A 308 -10.26 -9.22 -0.23
N ALA A 309 -10.94 -8.12 -0.54
CA ALA A 309 -10.49 -6.78 -0.26
C ALA A 309 -10.39 -6.49 1.25
N LEU A 310 -11.35 -6.97 2.06
CA LEU A 310 -11.29 -6.87 3.52
C LEU A 310 -10.09 -7.65 4.09
N ILE A 311 -9.91 -8.89 3.65
CA ILE A 311 -8.80 -9.76 4.10
C ILE A 311 -7.45 -9.15 3.74
N ALA A 312 -7.28 -8.69 2.49
CA ALA A 312 -6.04 -8.07 2.04
C ALA A 312 -5.73 -6.76 2.78
N SER A 313 -6.76 -5.94 3.03
CA SER A 313 -6.59 -4.70 3.78
C SER A 313 -6.22 -4.96 5.24
N ASN A 314 -6.90 -5.90 5.90
CA ASN A 314 -6.57 -6.30 7.28
C ASN A 314 -5.13 -6.82 7.39
N ASP A 315 -4.72 -7.67 6.45
CA ASP A 315 -3.39 -8.27 6.41
C ASP A 315 -2.31 -7.19 6.30
N LEU A 316 -2.47 -6.25 5.37
CA LEU A 316 -1.51 -5.18 5.18
C LEU A 316 -1.50 -4.18 6.34
N MET A 317 -2.67 -3.85 6.90
CA MET A 317 -2.76 -2.99 8.09
C MET A 317 -2.06 -3.59 9.31
N ALA A 318 -2.15 -4.92 9.49
CA ALA A 318 -1.42 -5.62 10.53
C ALA A 318 0.10 -5.59 10.30
N LYS A 319 0.55 -5.71 9.04
CA LYS A 319 1.97 -5.61 8.67
C LYS A 319 2.53 -4.18 8.80
N MET A 320 1.73 -3.15 8.52
CA MET A 320 2.14 -1.75 8.61
C MET A 320 2.21 -1.25 10.06
N PHE A 321 1.16 -1.50 10.84
CA PHE A 321 0.99 -0.86 12.14
C PHE A 321 1.12 -1.85 13.31
N GLY A 322 1.10 -3.16 13.06
CA GLY A 322 1.23 -4.19 14.09
C GLY A 322 0.28 -3.96 15.27
N LYS A 323 0.86 -3.89 16.48
CA LYS A 323 0.14 -3.62 17.73
C LYS A 323 -0.38 -2.18 17.85
N ASN A 324 0.12 -1.26 17.03
CA ASN A 324 -0.31 0.13 16.97
C ASN A 324 -1.51 0.33 16.02
N SER A 325 -1.96 -0.73 15.33
CA SER A 325 -3.17 -0.67 14.52
C SER A 325 -4.41 -0.42 15.37
N VAL A 326 -5.08 0.71 15.14
CA VAL A 326 -6.33 1.08 15.83
C VAL A 326 -7.57 0.65 15.04
N ILE A 327 -7.40 0.31 13.76
CA ILE A 327 -8.47 -0.21 12.90
C ILE A 327 -8.47 -1.73 12.96
N SER A 328 -9.27 -2.28 13.87
CA SER A 328 -9.54 -3.72 13.90
C SER A 328 -10.31 -4.19 12.65
N PRO A 329 -10.28 -5.48 12.31
CA PRO A 329 -11.08 -6.02 11.21
C PRO A 329 -12.58 -5.67 11.29
N ASP A 330 -13.16 -5.68 12.49
CA ASP A 330 -14.55 -5.25 12.71
C ASP A 330 -14.77 -3.78 12.37
N ARG A 331 -13.83 -2.90 12.73
CA ARG A 331 -13.88 -1.47 12.40
C ARG A 331 -13.66 -1.22 10.91
N GLY A 332 -12.79 -1.98 10.27
CA GLY A 332 -12.56 -1.94 8.83
C GLY A 332 -13.80 -2.33 8.03
N ASN A 333 -14.44 -3.44 8.42
CA ASN A 333 -15.73 -3.87 7.85
C ASN A 333 -16.84 -2.84 8.09
N HIS A 334 -16.97 -2.28 9.30
CA HIS A 334 -17.94 -1.23 9.57
C HIS A 334 -17.70 0.02 8.71
N LEU A 335 -16.44 0.48 8.62
CA LEU A 335 -16.05 1.67 7.87
C LEU A 335 -16.40 1.54 6.38
N THR A 336 -15.89 0.48 5.75
CA THR A 336 -16.06 0.24 4.31
C THR A 336 -17.52 -0.01 3.93
N ARG A 337 -18.27 -0.74 4.77
CA ARG A 337 -19.72 -0.92 4.59
C ARG A 337 -20.48 0.38 4.69
N ARG A 338 -20.11 1.28 5.60
CA ARG A 338 -20.77 2.59 5.78
C ARG A 338 -20.44 3.53 4.63
N MET A 339 -19.17 3.65 4.26
CA MET A 339 -18.73 4.48 3.13
C MET A 339 -19.32 4.04 1.78
N ALA A 340 -19.76 2.78 1.65
CA ALA A 340 -20.43 2.29 0.44
C ALA A 340 -21.94 2.54 0.42
N ARG A 341 -22.58 2.78 1.58
CA ARG A 341 -24.04 2.92 1.70
C ARG A 341 -24.48 4.35 2.01
N ASP A 342 -23.58 5.16 2.53
CA ASP A 342 -23.92 6.41 3.19
C ASP A 342 -22.95 7.53 2.76
N SER A 343 -23.48 8.74 2.57
CA SER A 343 -22.71 9.93 2.20
C SER A 343 -22.09 10.66 3.39
N LEU A 344 -22.29 10.17 4.62
CA LEU A 344 -21.74 10.80 5.84
C LEU A 344 -20.20 10.74 5.91
N LEU A 345 -19.53 9.83 5.20
CA LEU A 345 -18.08 9.79 5.09
C LEU A 345 -17.66 9.78 3.63
N ARG A 346 -16.73 10.65 3.24
CA ARG A 346 -16.20 10.70 1.87
C ARG A 346 -14.70 10.87 1.84
N MET A 347 -14.07 10.46 0.74
CA MET A 347 -12.66 10.72 0.47
C MET A 347 -12.53 12.07 -0.24
N ALA A 348 -11.71 12.97 0.26
CA ALA A 348 -11.44 14.26 -0.39
C ALA A 348 -9.97 14.66 -0.23
N PRO A 349 -9.39 15.41 -1.19
CA PRO A 349 -8.00 15.85 -1.14
C PRO A 349 -7.74 16.84 -0.01
N CYS A 350 -6.54 16.74 0.59
CA CYS A 350 -5.98 17.77 1.45
C CYS A 350 -5.68 19.03 0.63
N ARG A 351 -6.10 20.21 1.11
CA ARG A 351 -5.81 21.48 0.43
C ARG A 351 -4.30 21.80 0.30
N SER A 352 -3.48 21.24 1.18
CA SER A 352 -2.05 21.55 1.26
C SER A 352 -1.18 20.57 0.47
N CYS A 353 -1.46 19.27 0.53
CA CYS A 353 -0.62 18.24 -0.11
C CYS A 353 -1.34 17.40 -1.17
N GLY A 354 -2.64 17.59 -1.38
CA GLY A 354 -3.44 16.82 -2.34
C GLY A 354 -3.79 15.39 -1.89
N THR A 355 -3.15 14.83 -0.86
CA THR A 355 -3.44 13.47 -0.38
C THR A 355 -4.91 13.34 0.05
N HIS A 356 -5.60 12.32 -0.45
CA HIS A 356 -7.02 12.09 -0.13
C HIS A 356 -7.18 11.50 1.28
N TYR A 357 -8.08 12.07 2.07
CA TYR A 357 -8.43 11.61 3.42
C TYR A 357 -9.93 11.43 3.58
N ILE A 358 -10.31 10.64 4.58
CA ILE A 358 -11.70 10.57 5.03
C ILE A 358 -12.08 11.89 5.71
N LEU A 359 -13.15 12.50 5.19
CA LEU A 359 -13.86 13.64 5.78
C LEU A 359 -15.24 13.20 6.25
N SER A 360 -15.70 13.83 7.33
CA SER A 360 -17.06 13.65 7.82
C SER A 360 -18.01 14.70 7.23
N ASN A 361 -19.18 14.26 6.82
CA ASN A 361 -20.31 15.05 6.36
C ASN A 361 -21.59 14.63 7.10
N GLY A 362 -21.47 14.33 8.40
CA GLY A 362 -22.59 13.90 9.22
C GLY A 362 -22.89 14.86 10.35
N GLU A 363 -24.04 14.65 11.01
CA GLU A 363 -24.62 15.54 12.02
C GLU A 363 -23.64 15.89 13.16
N GLY A 364 -22.72 14.98 13.52
CA GLY A 364 -21.73 15.21 14.57
C GLY A 364 -20.50 16.03 14.16
N LYS A 365 -20.19 16.14 12.86
CA LYS A 365 -19.04 16.89 12.33
C LYS A 365 -19.16 17.04 10.80
N ILE A 366 -19.24 18.29 10.33
CA ILE A 366 -19.26 18.62 8.89
C ILE A 366 -17.92 19.27 8.52
N GLU A 367 -17.21 18.67 7.58
CA GLU A 367 -15.91 19.15 7.10
C GLU A 367 -15.99 19.52 5.62
N LEU A 368 -15.69 20.79 5.33
CA LEU A 368 -15.64 21.30 3.96
C LEU A 368 -14.27 21.02 3.34
N GLU A 369 -14.27 20.43 2.16
CA GLU A 369 -13.07 20.03 1.41
C GLU A 369 -12.11 21.20 1.16
N GLN A 370 -12.63 22.35 0.77
CA GLN A 370 -11.82 23.55 0.47
C GLN A 370 -10.99 24.02 1.66
N ASN A 371 -11.41 23.72 2.89
CA ASN A 371 -10.76 24.16 4.12
C ASN A 371 -10.03 23.03 4.85
N PHE A 372 -10.01 21.82 4.29
CA PHE A 372 -9.47 20.65 4.99
C PHE A 372 -7.94 20.56 4.86
N ALA A 373 -7.26 20.56 6.02
CA ALA A 373 -5.85 20.18 6.15
C ALA A 373 -5.75 18.79 6.79
N CYS A 374 -5.03 17.87 6.15
CA CYS A 374 -4.91 16.50 6.65
C CYS A 374 -4.03 16.42 7.91
N PRO A 375 -4.15 15.33 8.70
CA PRO A 375 -3.29 15.11 9.86
C PRO A 375 -1.79 15.18 9.60
N GLY A 376 -1.31 14.77 8.41
CA GLY A 376 0.10 14.88 8.03
C GLY A 376 0.56 16.34 7.94
N CYS A 377 -0.14 17.16 7.14
CA CYS A 377 0.15 18.59 7.01
C CYS A 377 -0.08 19.38 8.31
N ALA A 378 -0.97 18.92 9.17
CA ALA A 378 -1.24 19.54 10.47
C ALA A 378 -0.28 19.07 11.59
N LEU A 379 0.71 18.22 11.28
CA LEU A 379 1.66 17.65 12.23
C LEU A 379 0.98 16.91 13.41
N LEU A 380 -0.14 16.25 13.12
CA LEU A 380 -0.94 15.48 14.08
C LEU A 380 -0.61 13.97 14.07
N LEU A 381 0.40 13.57 13.28
CA LEU A 381 0.89 12.18 13.16
C LEU A 381 2.18 11.95 13.96
N THR A 382 2.79 13.02 14.47
CA THR A 382 4.01 12.94 15.28
C THR A 382 3.68 12.44 16.68
N SER A 383 4.63 11.71 17.27
CA SER A 383 4.53 11.20 18.63
C SER A 383 4.46 12.36 19.64
N LYS A 384 3.24 12.74 20.05
CA LYS A 384 3.05 13.41 21.34
C LYS A 384 3.20 12.37 22.45
N GLY A 385 4.44 12.19 22.91
CA GLY A 385 4.77 11.60 24.21
C GLY A 385 4.14 10.24 24.53
N GLN A 386 4.54 9.17 23.85
CA GLN A 386 4.38 7.81 24.40
C GLN A 386 5.43 7.55 25.50
N SER A 387 5.30 8.24 26.62
CA SER A 387 6.02 7.89 27.87
C SER A 387 5.19 8.19 29.12
N SER A 388 3.86 8.15 29.01
CA SER A 388 2.98 8.13 30.17
C SER A 388 2.13 6.85 30.19
N LYS A 389 2.63 5.87 30.94
CA LYS A 389 1.86 4.81 31.63
C LYS A 389 0.93 3.94 30.77
N ARG A 390 1.50 3.06 29.94
CA ARG A 390 0.86 1.76 29.67
C ARG A 390 1.32 0.79 30.76
N LYS A 391 0.59 0.74 31.88
CA LYS A 391 0.75 -0.32 32.88
C LYS A 391 0.61 -1.67 32.16
N VAL A 392 1.72 -2.41 32.08
CA VAL A 392 1.70 -3.84 31.84
C VAL A 392 0.90 -4.46 32.99
N LYS A 393 -0.29 -4.98 32.70
CA LYS A 393 -0.88 -6.00 33.56
C LYS A 393 -0.31 -7.33 33.06
N LEU A 394 0.52 -7.93 33.92
CA LEU A 394 0.90 -9.34 33.86
C LEU A 394 -0.36 -10.23 33.88
#